data_AF-A0A074TGA1-F1
#
_entry.id   AF-A0A074TGA1-F1
#
_cell.length_a   1.000
_cell.length_b   1.000
_cell.length_c   1.000
_cell.angle_alpha   90.00
_cell.angle_beta   90.00
_cell.angle_gamma   90.00
#
_symmetry.space_group_name_H-M   'P 1'
#
loop_
_entity.id
_entity.type
_entity.pdbx_description
1 polymer ?
#
loop_
_entity_poly.entity_id
_entity_poly.type
_entity_poly.pdbx_seq_one_letter_code
_entity_poly.pdbx_strand_id
1 'polypeptide(L)'
;MAILRVGGTAVDYELGLLKKILALLDMELSQVNAAIKQSQDPESDGLLDLGEFLIGSGFVAVQRYINSTRVDFGVSKEDAYDKPPMFNKSISTVAAINAIANYWKHSSDWDERERKGEEPSEQGSSKWTIQHLESVGDLNDYPCANALALMSPGKDLALSNLTSVLIEWREGLWAGRSGTAE
;
A
#
# COMPACT_ATOMS: atom_id res chain seq x y z
N MET A 1 7.34 -5.37 -16.69
CA MET A 1 7.13 -5.32 -18.16
C MET A 1 7.20 -3.86 -18.54
N ALA A 2 8.03 -3.47 -19.51
CA ALA A 2 8.33 -2.05 -19.75
C ALA A 2 7.06 -1.21 -20.01
N ILE A 3 6.88 -0.14 -19.23
CA ILE A 3 5.87 0.89 -19.49
C ILE A 3 6.25 1.61 -20.78
N LEU A 4 5.37 1.57 -21.78
CA LEU A 4 5.60 2.15 -23.11
C LEU A 4 4.83 3.46 -23.24
N ARG A 5 5.44 4.52 -23.77
CA ARG A 5 4.68 5.74 -24.14
C ARG A 5 4.46 5.79 -25.65
N VAL A 6 3.21 5.85 -26.09
CA VAL A 6 2.81 6.02 -27.49
C VAL A 6 1.93 7.26 -27.59
N GLY A 7 2.35 8.26 -28.38
CA GLY A 7 1.58 9.50 -28.58
C GLY A 7 1.30 10.28 -27.29
N GLY A 8 2.20 10.24 -26.30
CA GLY A 8 2.01 10.89 -25.00
C GLY A 8 1.21 10.07 -23.97
N THR A 9 0.66 8.91 -24.36
CA THR A 9 -0.07 8.02 -23.45
C THR A 9 0.83 6.88 -22.98
N ALA A 10 0.91 6.67 -21.66
CA ALA A 10 1.58 5.52 -21.07
C ALA A 10 0.70 4.26 -21.14
N VAL A 11 1.19 3.24 -21.82
CA VAL A 11 0.68 1.87 -21.81
C VAL A 11 1.36 1.15 -20.65
N ASP A 12 0.57 0.91 -19.60
CA ASP A 12 1.02 0.27 -18.37
C ASP A 12 0.15 -0.95 -18.09
N TYR A 13 0.66 -2.12 -18.48
CA TYR A 13 -0.03 -3.39 -18.31
C TYR A 13 -0.15 -3.80 -16.84
N GLU A 14 0.90 -3.55 -16.03
CA GLU A 14 0.92 -3.87 -14.61
C GLU A 14 -0.11 -3.04 -13.84
N LEU A 15 -0.26 -1.75 -14.17
CA LEU A 15 -1.32 -0.91 -13.62
C LEU A 15 -2.70 -1.40 -14.06
N GLY A 16 -2.83 -1.86 -15.30
CA GLY A 16 -4.08 -2.45 -15.81
C GLY A 16 -4.49 -3.71 -15.03
N LEU A 17 -3.53 -4.59 -14.73
CA LEU A 17 -3.75 -5.76 -13.88
C LEU A 17 -4.09 -5.35 -12.44
N LEU A 18 -3.33 -4.42 -11.86
CA LEU A 18 -3.58 -3.91 -10.51
C LEU A 18 -5.01 -3.38 -10.40
N LYS A 19 -5.44 -2.51 -11.32
CA LYS A 19 -6.80 -1.95 -11.33
C LYS A 19 -7.88 -3.02 -11.32
N LYS A 20 -7.70 -4.12 -12.06
CA LYS A 20 -8.65 -5.25 -12.06
C LYS A 20 -8.70 -5.92 -10.68
N ILE A 21 -7.55 -6.17 -10.07
CA ILE A 21 -7.48 -6.79 -8.74
C ILE A 21 -8.11 -5.88 -7.68
N LEU A 22 -7.79 -4.59 -7.67
CA LEU A 22 -8.36 -3.65 -6.70
C LEU A 22 -9.88 -3.51 -6.88
N ALA A 23 -10.39 -3.52 -8.12
CA ALA A 23 -11.83 -3.48 -8.37
C ALA A 23 -12.56 -4.73 -7.85
N LEU A 24 -11.94 -5.91 -7.93
CA LEU A 24 -12.51 -7.14 -7.36
C LEU A 24 -12.51 -7.08 -5.82
N LEU A 25 -11.42 -6.62 -5.22
CA LEU A 25 -11.35 -6.42 -3.77
C LEU A 25 -12.36 -5.38 -3.28
N ASP A 26 -12.53 -4.27 -4.00
CA ASP A 26 -13.52 -3.24 -3.67
C ASP A 26 -14.96 -3.76 -3.75
N MET A 27 -15.25 -4.67 -4.68
CA MET A 27 -16.55 -5.33 -4.77
C MET A 27 -16.82 -6.21 -3.54
N GLU A 28 -15.84 -6.98 -3.11
CA GLU A 28 -15.94 -7.80 -1.89
C GLU A 28 -16.03 -6.93 -0.63
N LEU A 29 -15.22 -5.87 -0.55
CA LEU A 29 -15.29 -4.90 0.55
C LEU A 29 -16.65 -4.21 0.63
N SER A 30 -17.28 -3.92 -0.52
CA SER A 30 -18.65 -3.38 -0.53
C SER A 30 -19.66 -4.37 0.05
N GLN A 31 -19.50 -5.66 -0.19
CA GLN A 31 -20.37 -6.70 0.38
C GLN A 31 -20.14 -6.84 1.89
N VAL A 32 -18.87 -6.87 2.33
CA VAL A 32 -18.50 -6.90 3.75
C VAL A 32 -19.07 -5.68 4.48
N ASN A 33 -18.92 -4.47 3.92
CA ASN A 33 -19.49 -3.26 4.50
C ASN A 33 -21.02 -3.29 4.59
N ALA A 34 -21.70 -3.91 3.62
CA ALA A 34 -23.15 -4.11 3.68
C ALA A 34 -23.54 -5.10 4.78
N ALA A 35 -22.76 -6.17 4.97
CA ALA A 35 -22.96 -7.15 6.04
C ALA A 35 -22.71 -6.54 7.43
N ILE A 36 -21.65 -5.73 7.60
CA ILE A 36 -21.36 -5.02 8.86
C ILE A 36 -22.54 -4.15 9.28
N LYS A 37 -23.18 -3.44 8.34
CA LYS A 37 -24.36 -2.61 8.62
C LYS A 37 -25.59 -3.40 9.06
N GLN A 38 -25.64 -4.70 8.77
CA GLN A 38 -26.76 -5.59 9.11
C GLN A 38 -26.48 -6.45 10.35
N SER A 39 -25.21 -6.61 10.71
CA SER A 39 -24.78 -7.36 11.89
C SER A 39 -25.07 -6.61 13.20
N GLN A 40 -25.37 -7.36 14.26
CA GLN A 40 -25.46 -6.83 15.63
C GLN A 40 -24.09 -6.81 16.32
N ASP A 41 -23.15 -7.65 15.87
CA ASP A 41 -21.82 -7.81 16.43
C ASP A 41 -20.84 -8.21 15.31
N PRO A 42 -20.39 -7.24 14.48
CA PRO A 42 -19.57 -7.52 13.30
C PRO A 42 -18.17 -8.05 13.63
N GLU A 43 -17.70 -7.83 14.87
CA GLU A 43 -16.46 -8.40 15.40
C GLU A 43 -16.60 -9.91 15.56
N SER A 44 -17.58 -10.36 16.35
CA SER A 44 -17.81 -11.79 16.59
C SER A 44 -18.23 -12.55 15.33
N ASP A 45 -18.87 -11.86 14.38
CA ASP A 45 -19.21 -12.42 13.06
C ASP A 45 -17.99 -12.55 12.12
N GLY A 46 -16.82 -12.04 12.52
CA GLY A 46 -15.56 -12.09 11.74
C GLY A 46 -15.55 -11.15 10.53
N LEU A 47 -16.49 -10.21 10.45
CA LEU A 47 -16.62 -9.30 9.30
C LEU A 47 -15.52 -8.24 9.27
N LEU A 48 -15.08 -7.79 10.44
CA LEU A 48 -14.00 -6.82 10.57
C LEU A 48 -12.65 -7.43 10.16
N ASP A 49 -12.38 -8.66 10.64
CA ASP A 49 -11.20 -9.44 10.24
C ASP A 49 -11.16 -9.71 8.73
N LEU A 50 -12.31 -10.05 8.14
CA LEU A 50 -12.41 -10.25 6.70
C LEU A 50 -12.13 -8.94 5.94
N GLY A 51 -12.65 -7.81 6.41
CA GLY A 51 -12.36 -6.50 5.84
C GLY A 51 -10.87 -6.17 5.88
N GLU A 52 -10.24 -6.33 7.03
CA GLU A 52 -8.80 -6.13 7.22
C GLU A 52 -7.98 -7.05 6.30
N PHE A 53 -8.37 -8.32 6.18
CA PHE A 53 -7.70 -9.28 5.30
C PHE A 53 -7.73 -8.88 3.83
N LEU A 54 -8.89 -8.42 3.35
CA LEU A 54 -9.06 -7.95 1.97
C LEU A 54 -8.24 -6.68 1.71
N ILE A 55 -8.25 -5.72 2.65
CA ILE A 55 -7.50 -4.47 2.54
C ILE A 55 -5.99 -4.73 2.57
N GLY A 56 -5.51 -5.54 3.50
CA GLY A 56 -4.10 -5.95 3.59
C GLY A 56 -3.63 -6.65 2.31
N SER A 57 -4.45 -7.52 1.73
CA SER A 57 -4.19 -8.15 0.43
C SER A 57 -4.07 -7.13 -0.69
N GLY A 58 -4.92 -6.09 -0.67
CA GLY A 58 -4.84 -4.95 -1.58
C GLY A 58 -3.52 -4.19 -1.48
N PHE A 59 -3.07 -3.87 -0.26
CA PHE A 59 -1.77 -3.22 -0.05
C PHE A 59 -0.60 -4.04 -0.59
N VAL A 60 -0.63 -5.37 -0.45
CA VAL A 60 0.40 -6.26 -1.04
C VAL A 60 0.37 -6.22 -2.57
N ALA A 61 -0.81 -6.21 -3.19
CA ALA A 61 -0.94 -6.06 -4.65
C ALA A 61 -0.38 -4.72 -5.13
N VAL A 62 -0.65 -3.63 -4.41
CA VAL A 62 -0.09 -2.31 -4.71
C VAL A 62 1.43 -2.29 -4.54
N GLN A 63 1.95 -2.87 -3.44
CA GLN A 63 3.40 -2.97 -3.21
C GLN A 63 4.10 -3.73 -4.35
N ARG A 64 3.47 -4.78 -4.88
CA ARG A 64 4.00 -5.53 -6.04
C ARG A 64 4.11 -4.63 -7.28
N TYR A 65 3.10 -3.82 -7.57
CA TYR A 65 3.13 -2.86 -8.67
C TYR A 65 4.22 -1.80 -8.48
N ILE A 66 4.33 -1.19 -7.31
CA ILE A 66 5.38 -0.21 -6.97
C ILE A 66 6.76 -0.83 -7.24
N ASN A 67 6.98 -2.04 -6.73
CA ASN A 67 8.26 -2.72 -6.87
C ASN A 67 8.58 -3.08 -8.33
N SER A 68 7.60 -3.55 -9.11
CA SER A 68 7.80 -3.82 -10.53
C SER A 68 8.15 -2.53 -11.30
N THR A 69 7.41 -1.46 -11.03
CA THR A 69 7.55 -0.17 -11.71
C THR A 69 8.93 0.44 -11.48
N ARG A 70 9.40 0.51 -10.22
CA ARG A 70 10.73 1.06 -9.93
C ARG A 70 11.85 0.24 -10.59
N VAL A 71 11.70 -1.08 -10.68
CA VAL A 71 12.69 -1.98 -11.29
C VAL A 71 12.73 -1.76 -12.79
N ASP A 72 11.56 -1.66 -13.44
CA ASP A 72 11.47 -1.34 -14.87
C ASP A 72 12.08 0.05 -15.18
N PHE A 73 12.08 0.98 -14.21
CA PHE A 73 12.66 2.31 -14.33
C PHE A 73 14.14 2.36 -13.91
N GLY A 74 14.71 1.26 -13.40
CA GLY A 74 16.08 1.21 -12.90
C GLY A 74 16.33 2.11 -11.70
N VAL A 75 15.30 2.41 -10.90
CA VAL A 75 15.39 3.25 -9.70
C VAL A 75 15.61 2.36 -8.48
N SER A 76 16.55 2.76 -7.63
CA SER A 76 16.80 2.08 -6.34
C SER A 76 15.54 2.08 -5.48
N LYS A 77 15.47 1.20 -4.47
CA LYS A 77 14.28 1.15 -3.62
C LYS A 77 14.17 2.43 -2.80
N GLU A 78 15.30 2.87 -2.26
CA GLU A 78 15.48 4.06 -1.44
C GLU A 78 15.02 5.29 -2.22
N ASP A 79 15.59 5.52 -3.41
CA ASP A 79 15.23 6.67 -4.24
C ASP A 79 13.77 6.62 -4.69
N ALA A 80 13.23 5.45 -5.00
CA ALA A 80 11.85 5.33 -5.46
C ALA A 80 10.85 5.65 -4.34
N TYR A 81 11.20 5.32 -3.10
CA TYR A 81 10.31 5.41 -1.95
C TYR A 81 10.35 6.77 -1.28
N ASP A 82 11.36 7.60 -1.55
CA ASP A 82 11.41 8.98 -1.07
C ASP A 82 10.74 9.97 -2.04
N LYS A 83 10.21 9.49 -3.18
CA LYS A 83 9.64 10.35 -4.22
C LYS A 83 8.19 10.73 -3.92
N PRO A 84 7.79 11.97 -4.29
CA PRO A 84 6.41 12.40 -4.18
C PRO A 84 5.46 11.51 -5.02
N PRO A 85 4.16 11.52 -4.70
CA PRO A 85 3.47 12.41 -3.77
C PRO A 85 3.67 12.04 -2.30
N MET A 86 3.76 13.07 -1.47
CA MET A 86 3.96 12.93 -0.03
C MET A 86 2.64 12.58 0.65
N PHE A 87 2.64 11.56 1.53
CA PHE A 87 1.48 11.23 2.34
C PHE A 87 1.29 12.27 3.45
N ASN A 88 2.41 12.65 4.07
CA ASN A 88 2.49 13.77 5.00
C ASN A 88 3.91 14.37 4.96
N LYS A 89 4.27 15.21 5.94
CA LYS A 89 5.58 15.88 5.97
C LYS A 89 6.78 14.96 6.17
N SER A 90 6.59 13.75 6.71
CA SER A 90 7.69 12.83 7.06
C SER A 90 7.81 11.64 6.11
N ILE A 91 6.76 11.25 5.39
CA ILE A 91 6.76 10.03 4.58
C ILE A 91 6.04 10.20 3.24
N SER A 92 6.58 9.58 2.19
CA SER A 92 5.90 9.49 0.90
C SER A 92 4.73 8.51 0.95
N THR A 93 3.80 8.62 -0.01
CA THR A 93 2.68 7.69 -0.10
C THR A 93 3.13 6.27 -0.42
N VAL A 94 4.12 6.10 -1.29
CA VAL A 94 4.63 4.76 -1.64
C VAL A 94 5.42 4.11 -0.50
N ALA A 95 6.14 4.90 0.31
CA ALA A 95 6.80 4.40 1.51
C ALA A 95 5.78 3.96 2.57
N ALA A 96 4.72 4.75 2.78
CA ALA A 96 3.62 4.41 3.67
C ALA A 96 2.92 3.11 3.24
N ILE A 97 2.53 3.00 1.97
CA ILE A 97 1.94 1.78 1.39
C ILE A 97 2.85 0.56 1.59
N ASN A 98 4.15 0.73 1.34
CA ASN A 98 5.09 -0.36 1.52
C ASN A 98 5.20 -0.80 2.99
N ALA A 99 5.18 0.14 3.93
CA ALA A 99 5.24 -0.16 5.35
C ALA A 99 4.00 -0.96 5.78
N ILE A 100 2.80 -0.52 5.38
CA ILE A 100 1.55 -1.24 5.66
C ILE A 100 1.55 -2.64 5.05
N ALA A 101 1.95 -2.77 3.78
CA ALA A 101 2.04 -4.07 3.13
C ALA A 101 3.05 -5.00 3.83
N ASN A 102 4.19 -4.47 4.29
CA ASN A 102 5.18 -5.24 5.03
C ASN A 102 4.69 -5.67 6.40
N TYR A 103 4.01 -4.77 7.12
CA TYR A 103 3.35 -5.09 8.38
C TYR A 103 2.37 -6.26 8.17
N TRP A 104 1.46 -6.13 7.22
CA TRP A 104 0.43 -7.14 6.94
C TRP A 104 1.02 -8.54 6.68
N LYS A 105 2.13 -8.62 5.93
CA LYS A 105 2.77 -9.90 5.59
C LYS A 105 3.55 -10.54 6.76
N HIS A 106 4.03 -9.73 7.70
CA HIS A 106 5.04 -10.17 8.67
C HIS A 106 4.64 -9.94 10.13
N SER A 107 3.46 -9.38 10.40
CA SER A 107 2.97 -9.15 11.77
C SER A 107 3.00 -10.44 12.60
N SER A 108 2.54 -11.56 12.03
CA SER A 108 2.59 -12.87 12.69
C SER A 108 4.01 -13.34 13.02
N ASP A 109 4.97 -13.07 12.14
CA ASP A 109 6.38 -13.43 12.35
C ASP A 109 6.98 -12.59 13.48
N TRP A 110 6.56 -11.33 13.60
CA TRP A 110 7.03 -10.41 14.64
C TRP A 110 6.42 -10.75 15.99
N ASP A 111 5.13 -11.07 16.03
CA ASP A 111 4.46 -11.58 17.24
C ASP A 111 5.13 -12.86 17.75
N GLU A 112 5.53 -13.77 16.84
CA GLU A 112 6.24 -14.99 17.22
C GLU A 112 7.61 -14.68 17.86
N ARG A 113 8.37 -13.75 17.27
CA ARG A 113 9.68 -13.33 17.80
C ARG A 113 9.56 -12.63 19.13
N GLU A 114 8.58 -11.75 19.28
CA GLU A 114 8.30 -11.05 20.54
C GLU A 114 7.93 -12.07 21.63
N ARG A 115 7.07 -13.05 21.33
CA ARG A 115 6.75 -14.15 22.27
C ARG A 115 7.97 -14.99 22.66
N LYS A 116 8.99 -15.07 21.79
CA LYS A 116 10.28 -15.72 22.07
C LYS A 116 11.29 -14.81 22.78
N GLY A 117 10.95 -13.55 23.04
CA GLY A 117 11.85 -12.56 23.62
C GLY A 117 12.97 -12.14 22.68
N GLU A 118 12.82 -12.35 21.38
CA GLU A 118 13.78 -11.92 20.36
C GLU A 118 13.52 -10.47 20.01
N GLU A 119 14.48 -9.57 20.27
CA GLU A 119 14.35 -8.18 19.83
C GLU A 119 14.34 -8.10 18.29
N PRO A 120 13.54 -7.18 17.71
CA PRO A 120 13.60 -6.89 16.29
C PRO A 120 15.04 -6.53 15.92
N SER A 121 15.64 -7.24 14.96
CA SER A 121 17.03 -6.96 14.59
C SER A 121 17.21 -5.49 14.21
N GLU A 122 18.20 -4.82 14.80
CA GLU A 122 18.46 -3.38 14.58
C GLU A 122 18.76 -3.03 13.11
N GLN A 123 19.11 -4.05 12.32
CA GLN A 123 19.49 -3.98 10.90
C GLN A 123 18.41 -4.57 9.97
N GLY A 124 17.25 -4.97 10.50
CA GLY A 124 16.18 -5.65 9.76
C GLY A 124 15.18 -4.72 9.08
N SER A 125 14.47 -5.27 8.08
CA SER A 125 13.32 -4.65 7.42
C SER A 125 12.16 -4.31 8.39
N SER A 126 12.14 -4.92 9.57
CA SER A 126 11.13 -4.71 10.63
C SER A 126 11.23 -3.32 11.27
N LYS A 127 12.42 -2.85 11.65
CA LYS A 127 12.61 -1.54 12.29
C LYS A 127 12.18 -0.39 11.38
N TRP A 128 12.59 -0.43 10.12
CA TRP A 128 12.18 0.55 9.11
C TRP A 128 10.68 0.50 8.85
N THR A 129 10.06 -0.68 8.92
CA THR A 129 8.61 -0.78 8.76
C THR A 129 7.91 -0.13 9.96
N ILE A 130 8.33 -0.42 11.19
CA ILE A 130 7.76 0.18 12.41
C ILE A 130 7.85 1.72 12.39
N GLN A 131 9.02 2.29 12.10
CA GLN A 131 9.21 3.75 12.05
C GLN A 131 8.31 4.41 10.99
N HIS A 132 8.13 3.75 9.84
CA HIS A 132 7.22 4.24 8.81
C HIS A 132 5.75 4.10 9.25
N LEU A 133 5.36 3.02 9.95
CA LEU A 133 4.00 2.87 10.50
C LEU A 133 3.68 3.99 11.50
N GLU A 134 4.61 4.29 12.41
CA GLU A 134 4.49 5.42 13.35
C GLU A 134 4.31 6.76 12.62
N SER A 135 4.94 6.89 11.45
CA SER A 135 4.80 8.07 10.60
C SER A 135 3.48 8.12 9.82
N VAL A 136 2.76 6.99 9.67
CA VAL A 136 1.45 6.95 9.01
C VAL A 136 0.36 7.47 9.94
N GLY A 137 0.36 7.06 11.20
CA GLY A 137 -0.59 7.54 12.20
C GLY A 137 -0.93 6.50 13.26
N ASP A 138 -2.07 6.69 13.91
CA ASP A 138 -2.63 5.71 14.84
C ASP A 138 -3.31 4.58 14.06
N LEU A 139 -2.80 3.36 14.22
CA LEU A 139 -3.15 2.17 13.43
C LEU A 139 -3.62 1.00 14.33
N ASN A 140 -4.18 1.26 15.49
CA ASN A 140 -4.64 0.21 16.42
C ASN A 140 -5.78 -0.66 15.85
N ASP A 141 -5.84 -1.93 16.30
CA ASP A 141 -6.82 -2.99 15.99
C ASP A 141 -6.93 -3.43 14.52
N TYR A 142 -7.08 -2.49 13.58
CA TYR A 142 -7.23 -2.72 12.14
C TYR A 142 -6.31 -1.80 11.32
N PRO A 143 -4.99 -2.04 11.36
CA PRO A 143 -3.98 -1.14 10.82
C PRO A 143 -4.11 -0.89 9.32
N CYS A 144 -4.47 -1.91 8.53
CA CYS A 144 -4.63 -1.73 7.08
C CYS A 144 -5.88 -0.90 6.78
N ALA A 145 -7.01 -1.19 7.42
CA ALA A 145 -8.24 -0.42 7.25
C ALA A 145 -8.05 1.04 7.68
N ASN A 146 -7.41 1.28 8.83
CA ASN A 146 -7.11 2.62 9.33
C ASN A 146 -6.17 3.38 8.38
N ALA A 147 -5.12 2.74 7.87
CA ALA A 147 -4.23 3.35 6.90
C ALA A 147 -4.96 3.71 5.59
N LEU A 148 -5.82 2.82 5.08
CA LEU A 148 -6.61 3.10 3.88
C LEU A 148 -7.57 4.28 4.09
N ALA A 149 -8.20 4.38 5.26
CA ALA A 149 -9.06 5.50 5.61
C ALA A 149 -8.29 6.83 5.63
N LEU A 150 -7.06 6.84 6.13
CA LEU A 150 -6.19 8.02 6.14
C LEU A 150 -5.72 8.42 4.73
N MET A 151 -5.53 7.45 3.84
CA MET A 151 -5.07 7.67 2.46
C MET A 151 -6.21 8.01 1.49
N SER A 152 -7.47 7.79 1.86
CA SER A 152 -8.62 7.93 0.97
C SER A 152 -9.37 9.25 1.19
N PRO A 153 -9.56 10.07 0.13
CA PRO A 153 -10.43 11.23 0.19
C PRO A 153 -11.85 10.83 0.60
N GLY A 154 -12.44 11.52 1.58
CA GLY A 154 -13.82 11.25 2.02
C GLY A 154 -14.01 10.01 2.90
N LYS A 155 -12.92 9.29 3.26
CA LYS A 155 -12.94 8.06 4.08
C LYS A 155 -13.69 6.87 3.48
N ASP A 156 -13.90 6.85 2.16
CA ASP A 156 -14.37 5.65 1.49
C ASP A 156 -13.24 4.61 1.45
N LEU A 157 -13.47 3.45 2.07
CA LEU A 157 -12.52 2.32 2.13
C LEU A 157 -12.44 1.56 0.81
N ALA A 158 -12.14 2.27 -0.28
CA ALA A 158 -11.92 1.69 -1.61
C ALA A 158 -10.42 1.72 -1.94
N LEU A 159 -9.84 0.55 -2.17
CA LEU A 159 -8.45 0.38 -2.56
C LEU A 159 -8.15 1.02 -3.93
N SER A 160 -9.14 1.07 -4.83
CA SER A 160 -9.00 1.75 -6.12
C SER A 160 -8.67 3.24 -6.00
N ASN A 161 -8.94 3.88 -4.85
CA ASN A 161 -8.54 5.26 -4.58
C ASN A 161 -7.01 5.43 -4.60
N LEU A 162 -6.25 4.37 -4.34
CA LEU A 162 -4.79 4.40 -4.39
C LEU A 162 -4.25 4.48 -5.84
N THR A 163 -5.07 4.26 -6.86
CA THR A 163 -4.57 4.20 -8.24
C THR A 163 -4.13 5.55 -8.80
N SER A 164 -4.80 6.64 -8.41
CA SER A 164 -4.45 7.99 -8.87
C SER A 164 -3.08 8.41 -8.34
N VAL A 165 -2.83 8.18 -7.05
CA VAL A 165 -1.58 8.52 -6.39
C VAL A 165 -0.39 7.70 -6.93
N LEU A 166 -0.63 6.44 -7.31
CA LEU A 166 0.37 5.58 -7.95
C LEU A 166 0.71 6.02 -9.38
N ILE A 167 -0.28 6.52 -10.13
CA ILE A 167 -0.06 7.10 -11.45
C ILE A 167 0.80 8.36 -11.30
N GLU A 168 0.45 9.27 -10.40
CA GLU A 168 1.22 10.49 -10.14
C GLU A 168 2.67 10.19 -9.78
N TRP A 169 2.88 9.26 -8.84
CA TRP A 169 4.22 8.81 -8.46
C TRP A 169 5.03 8.28 -9.66
N ARG A 170 4.43 7.39 -10.46
CA ARG A 170 5.07 6.83 -11.66
C ARG A 170 5.46 7.93 -12.65
N GLU A 171 4.56 8.90 -12.89
CA GLU A 171 4.85 10.03 -13.77
C GLU A 171 6.01 10.88 -13.24
N GLY A 172 6.08 11.08 -11.91
CA GLY A 172 7.20 11.74 -11.25
C GLY A 172 8.53 11.02 -11.46
N LEU A 173 8.54 9.68 -11.34
CA LEU A 173 9.72 8.88 -11.66
C LEU A 173 10.15 9.02 -13.12
N TRP A 174 9.19 9.07 -14.04
CA TRP A 174 9.47 9.21 -15.47
C TRP A 174 10.10 10.57 -15.79
N ALA A 175 9.52 11.65 -15.26
CA ALA A 175 10.02 13.01 -15.46
C ALA A 175 11.47 13.16 -14.95
N GLY A 176 11.77 12.58 -13.79
CA GLY A 176 13.14 12.57 -13.23
C GLY A 176 14.15 11.83 -14.12
N ARG A 177 13.71 10.88 -14.94
CA ARG A 177 14.55 10.13 -15.89
C ARG A 177 14.92 10.94 -17.14
N SER A 178 14.06 11.86 -17.54
CA SER A 178 14.25 12.70 -18.74
C SER A 178 15.12 13.92 -18.48
N GLY A 179 15.34 14.29 -17.20
CA GLY A 179 16.16 15.44 -16.79
C GLY A 179 17.63 15.13 -16.50
N THR A 180 18.07 13.87 -16.60
CA THR A 180 19.47 13.45 -16.36
C THR A 180 20.25 13.15 -17.64
N ALA A 181 19.73 13.55 -18.80
CA ALA A 181 20.41 13.51 -20.08
C ALA A 181 20.87 14.93 -20.48
N GLU A 182 21.81 15.50 -19.73
CA GLU A 182 22.65 16.64 -20.14
C GLU A 182 24.12 16.34 -19.80
#